data_AF-A0A7C1CDY8-F1
#
_entry.id   AF-A0A7C1CDY8-F1
#
_cell.length_a   1.000
_cell.length_b   1.000
_cell.length_c   1.000
_cell.angle_alpha   90.00
_cell.angle_beta   90.00
_cell.angle_gamma   90.00
#
_symmetry.space_group_name_H-M   'P 1'
#
loop_
_entity.id
_entity.type
_entity.pdbx_description
1 polymer ?
#
loop_
_entity_poly.entity_id
_entity_poly.type
_entity_poly.pdbx_seq_one_letter_code
_entity_poly.pdbx_strand_id
1 'polypeptide(L)'
;MLKPRIEKVVVNVCVGKSGEPLEKATKILEELTGQKPCFRRAKRTIRDFGIRRREPIACMVTLRGEKAMDFLKRALDAVDNRVSASSFDKSGNFSFGIREHIDMPGTKYSPDLGIIGMDVTVVLRRPGYRVKYRRRAKSKIGSKHKLTVEEAIAFVREELGVEVVEEGRK
;
A
#
# COMPACT_ATOMS: atom_id res chain seq x y z
N MET A 1 13.93 1.35 -21.64
CA MET A 1 12.60 1.80 -21.13
C MET A 1 11.70 0.67 -20.61
N LEU A 2 12.10 -0.60 -20.69
CA LEU A 2 11.28 -1.74 -20.21
C LEU A 2 11.48 -2.05 -18.71
N LYS A 3 12.49 -1.43 -18.06
CA LYS A 3 12.72 -1.61 -16.63
C LYS A 3 11.48 -1.15 -15.83
N PRO A 4 10.95 -1.97 -14.91
CA PRO A 4 9.88 -1.57 -14.02
C PRO A 4 10.32 -0.44 -13.09
N ARG A 5 9.36 0.30 -12.54
CA ARG A 5 9.56 1.25 -11.45
C ARG A 5 8.37 1.23 -10.51
N ILE A 6 8.58 1.74 -9.31
CA ILE A 6 7.48 1.98 -8.37
C ILE A 6 6.68 3.19 -8.88
N GLU A 7 5.41 2.98 -9.22
CA GLU A 7 4.51 4.07 -9.65
C GLU A 7 3.99 4.84 -8.44
N LYS A 8 3.60 4.12 -7.39
CA LYS A 8 3.05 4.65 -6.16
C LYS A 8 3.05 3.59 -5.07
N VAL A 9 3.06 4.04 -3.83
CA VAL A 9 2.79 3.23 -2.65
C VAL A 9 1.50 3.75 -2.03
N VAL A 10 0.56 2.85 -1.75
CA VAL A 10 -0.72 3.17 -1.13
C VAL A 10 -0.72 2.58 0.26
N VAL A 11 -0.89 3.43 1.26
CA VAL A 11 -1.02 3.04 2.66
C VAL A 11 -2.48 3.16 3.04
N ASN A 12 -3.06 2.09 3.54
CA ASN A 12 -4.47 2.01 3.88
C ASN A 12 -4.63 1.54 5.32
N VAL A 13 -5.47 2.24 6.08
CA VAL A 13 -5.87 1.82 7.43
C VAL A 13 -7.38 1.74 7.45
N CYS A 14 -7.90 0.57 7.83
CA CYS A 14 -9.33 0.33 8.00
C CYS A 14 -9.63 0.07 9.47
N VAL A 15 -10.39 0.97 10.10
CA VAL A 15 -10.72 0.86 11.53
C VAL A 15 -12.10 0.20 11.73
N GLY A 16 -12.94 0.18 10.69
CA GLY A 16 -14.27 -0.46 10.73
C GLY A 16 -15.34 0.37 11.43
N LYS A 17 -14.99 1.52 12.02
CA LYS A 17 -15.90 2.41 12.77
C LYS A 17 -15.56 3.88 12.49
N SER A 18 -16.55 4.76 12.64
CA SER A 18 -16.35 6.20 12.61
C SER A 18 -15.99 6.77 13.99
N GLY A 19 -15.71 8.08 14.03
CA GLY A 19 -15.42 8.83 15.26
C GLY A 19 -13.94 8.82 15.64
N GLU A 20 -13.66 8.89 16.95
CA GLU A 20 -12.32 9.04 17.50
C GLU A 20 -11.29 8.01 17.00
N PRO A 21 -11.60 6.70 16.85
CA PRO A 21 -10.63 5.73 16.37
C PRO A 21 -10.09 6.05 14.97
N LEU A 22 -10.95 6.59 14.11
CA LEU A 22 -10.57 6.98 12.75
C LEU A 22 -9.74 8.27 12.75
N GLU A 23 -10.03 9.21 13.65
CA GLU A 23 -9.24 10.43 13.81
C GLU A 23 -7.83 10.14 14.33
N LYS A 24 -7.70 9.22 15.30
CA LYS A 24 -6.40 8.73 15.78
C LYS A 24 -5.60 8.06 14.67
N ALA A 25 -6.22 7.18 13.89
CA ALA A 25 -5.61 6.57 12.71
C ALA A 25 -5.13 7.59 11.68
N THR A 26 -5.90 8.65 11.48
CA THR A 26 -5.57 9.71 10.54
C THR A 26 -4.36 10.50 11.00
N LYS A 27 -4.28 10.84 12.30
CA LYS A 27 -3.12 11.53 12.87
C LYS A 27 -1.84 10.69 12.76
N ILE A 28 -1.90 9.40 13.11
CA ILE A 28 -0.76 8.47 12.98
C ILE A 28 -0.29 8.39 11.52
N LEU A 29 -1.21 8.24 10.56
CA LEU A 29 -0.85 8.20 9.15
C LEU A 29 -0.24 9.52 8.66
N GLU A 30 -0.74 10.66 9.15
CA GLU A 30 -0.21 11.97 8.80
C GLU A 30 1.23 12.15 9.32
N GLU A 31 1.50 11.73 10.55
CA GLU A 31 2.85 11.74 11.15
C GLU A 31 3.82 10.81 10.40
N LEU A 32 3.37 9.60 10.07
CA LEU A 32 4.17 8.60 9.35
C LEU A 32 4.54 9.02 7.93
N THR A 33 3.59 9.60 7.21
CA THR A 33 3.70 9.85 5.77
C THR A 33 4.02 11.30 5.43
N GLY A 34 3.85 12.23 6.37
CA GLY A 34 3.97 13.67 6.16
C GLY A 34 2.97 14.21 5.14
N GLN A 35 1.85 13.52 4.93
CA GLN A 35 0.78 13.91 4.00
C GLN A 35 -0.59 13.74 4.64
N LYS A 36 -1.48 14.68 4.33
CA LYS A 36 -2.87 14.63 4.79
C LYS A 36 -3.60 13.41 4.21
N PRO A 37 -4.09 12.47 5.05
CA PRO A 37 -4.83 11.31 4.58
C PRO A 37 -6.21 11.65 4.02
N CYS A 38 -6.69 10.81 3.11
CA CYS A 38 -8.04 10.91 2.56
C CYS A 38 -8.97 9.89 3.21
N PHE A 39 -10.10 10.38 3.75
CA PHE A 39 -11.14 9.52 4.30
C PHE A 39 -11.89 8.73 3.24
N ARG A 40 -12.20 7.47 3.55
CA ARG A 40 -12.93 6.53 2.70
C ARG A 40 -14.25 6.16 3.36
N ARG A 41 -15.32 6.35 2.59
CA ARG A 41 -16.70 6.16 3.03
C ARG A 41 -17.22 4.77 2.66
N ALA A 42 -18.07 4.19 3.50
CA ALA A 42 -18.76 2.94 3.22
C ALA A 42 -19.65 3.04 1.98
N LYS A 43 -19.58 2.01 1.13
CA LYS A 43 -20.45 1.87 -0.05
C LYS A 43 -21.85 1.37 0.32
N ARG A 44 -21.96 0.47 1.30
CA ARG A 44 -23.20 -0.20 1.72
C ARG A 44 -23.30 -0.22 3.24
N THR A 45 -24.51 -0.31 3.75
CA THR A 45 -24.77 -0.59 5.16
C THR A 45 -24.63 -2.09 5.39
N ILE A 46 -23.84 -2.51 6.37
CA ILE A 46 -23.67 -3.91 6.78
C ILE A 46 -23.84 -3.95 8.28
N ARG A 47 -24.92 -4.61 8.74
CA ARG A 47 -25.31 -4.61 10.16
C ARG A 47 -24.30 -5.36 11.03
N ASP A 48 -23.74 -6.45 10.53
CA ASP A 48 -22.78 -7.29 11.26
C ASP A 48 -21.50 -6.54 11.64
N PHE A 49 -21.08 -5.59 10.79
CA PHE A 49 -19.94 -4.72 11.07
C PHE A 49 -20.31 -3.40 11.75
N GLY A 50 -21.60 -3.15 12.00
CA GLY A 50 -22.08 -1.88 12.57
C GLY A 50 -21.91 -0.67 11.65
N ILE A 51 -21.72 -0.90 10.34
CA ILE A 51 -21.37 0.13 9.36
C ILE A 51 -22.61 0.68 8.66
N ARG A 52 -22.75 2.00 8.57
CA ARG A 52 -23.78 2.69 7.78
C ARG A 52 -23.24 3.19 6.43
N ARG A 53 -24.12 3.25 5.43
CA ARG A 53 -23.78 3.79 4.11
C ARG A 53 -23.30 5.25 4.22
N ARG A 54 -22.23 5.58 3.48
CA ARG A 54 -21.53 6.89 3.46
C ARG A 54 -20.77 7.27 4.74
N GLU A 55 -20.77 6.42 5.76
CA GLU A 55 -19.99 6.62 6.97
C GLU A 55 -18.48 6.52 6.68
N PRO A 56 -17.63 7.42 7.20
CA PRO A 56 -16.19 7.32 7.07
C PRO A 56 -15.64 6.21 7.98
N ILE A 57 -14.87 5.29 7.42
CA ILE A 57 -14.46 4.03 8.11
C ILE A 57 -12.98 3.74 7.97
N ALA A 58 -12.36 4.27 6.91
CA ALA A 58 -10.97 4.04 6.59
C ALA A 58 -10.31 5.35 6.16
N CYS A 59 -9.00 5.40 6.27
CA CYS A 59 -8.16 6.48 5.80
C CYS A 59 -7.05 5.90 4.92
N MET A 60 -6.70 6.63 3.85
CA MET A 60 -5.63 6.20 2.95
C MET A 60 -4.75 7.35 2.51
N VAL A 61 -3.48 7.06 2.30
CA VAL A 61 -2.50 7.97 1.71
C VAL A 61 -1.91 7.31 0.46
N THR A 62 -1.63 8.11 -0.57
CA THR A 62 -0.92 7.64 -1.77
C THR A 62 0.37 8.42 -1.92
N LEU A 63 1.49 7.74 -1.70
CA LEU A 63 2.83 8.28 -1.85
C LEU A 63 3.37 8.01 -3.25
N ARG A 64 4.17 8.95 -3.77
CA ARG A 64 4.85 8.85 -5.07
C ARG A 64 6.23 9.51 -4.99
N GLY A 65 7.13 9.11 -5.88
CA GLY A 65 8.50 9.66 -5.93
C GLY A 65 9.32 9.25 -4.72
N GLU A 66 10.20 10.15 -4.25
CA GLU A 66 11.13 9.90 -3.15
C GLU A 66 10.41 9.53 -1.85
N LYS A 67 9.35 10.25 -1.48
CA LYS A 67 8.54 9.95 -0.30
C LYS A 67 8.01 8.52 -0.27
N ALA A 68 7.68 7.95 -1.43
CA ALA A 68 7.23 6.56 -1.51
C ALA A 68 8.37 5.58 -1.26
N MET A 69 9.57 5.88 -1.77
CA MET A 69 10.75 5.03 -1.57
C MET A 69 11.19 5.03 -0.10
N ASP A 70 11.22 6.21 0.53
CA ASP A 70 11.63 6.36 1.93
C ASP A 70 10.63 5.71 2.89
N PHE A 71 9.34 5.82 2.59
CA PHE A 71 8.32 5.09 3.36
C PHE A 71 8.42 3.59 3.13
N LEU A 72 8.62 3.15 1.87
CA LEU A 72 8.68 1.73 1.55
C LEU A 72 9.85 1.02 2.21
N LYS A 73 11.04 1.63 2.27
CA LYS A 73 12.19 1.07 2.99
C LYS A 73 11.86 0.81 4.46
N ARG A 74 11.34 1.83 5.15
CA ARG A 74 10.90 1.74 6.55
C ARG A 74 9.80 0.68 6.74
N ALA A 75 8.87 0.60 5.79
CA ALA A 75 7.78 -0.36 5.84
C ALA A 75 8.26 -1.80 5.64
N LEU A 76 9.24 -2.03 4.77
CA LEU A 76 9.82 -3.34 4.52
C LEU A 76 10.70 -3.80 5.67
N ASP A 77 11.43 -2.88 6.31
CA ASP A 77 12.18 -3.18 7.54
C ASP A 77 11.27 -3.68 8.66
N ALA A 78 10.05 -3.12 8.78
CA ALA A 78 9.05 -3.56 9.75
C ALA A 78 8.50 -4.98 9.52
N VAL A 79 8.71 -5.56 8.33
CA VAL A 79 8.33 -6.95 7.99
C VAL A 79 9.56 -7.81 7.70
N ASP A 80 10.70 -7.46 8.29
CA ASP A 80 11.97 -8.18 8.15
C ASP A 80 12.43 -8.38 6.70
N ASN A 81 12.05 -7.46 5.80
CA ASN A 81 12.31 -7.55 4.37
C ASN A 81 11.84 -8.88 3.74
N ARG A 82 10.79 -9.50 4.28
CA ARG A 82 10.21 -10.76 3.78
C ARG A 82 8.81 -10.53 3.22
N VAL A 83 8.59 -10.99 1.98
CA VAL A 83 7.28 -10.92 1.33
C VAL A 83 6.94 -12.28 0.72
N SER A 84 5.74 -12.79 0.98
CA SER A 84 5.28 -14.06 0.39
C SER A 84 5.09 -13.90 -1.12
N ALA A 85 5.50 -14.89 -1.91
CA ALA A 85 5.23 -14.92 -3.36
C ALA A 85 3.72 -14.87 -3.67
N SER A 86 2.89 -15.36 -2.74
CA SER A 86 1.42 -15.33 -2.85
C SER A 86 0.84 -13.91 -2.78
N SER A 87 1.58 -12.95 -2.22
CA SER A 87 1.17 -11.55 -2.09
C SER A 87 1.27 -10.76 -3.40
N PHE A 88 1.84 -11.36 -4.45
CA PHE A 88 1.95 -10.73 -5.77
C PHE A 88 0.71 -10.99 -6.63
N ASP A 89 0.19 -9.92 -7.25
CA ASP A 89 -0.91 -10.00 -8.19
C ASP A 89 -0.44 -10.37 -9.61
N LYS A 90 -1.38 -10.74 -10.48
CA LYS A 90 -1.10 -11.09 -11.89
C LYS A 90 -0.49 -9.94 -12.71
N SER A 91 -0.52 -8.72 -12.20
CA SER A 91 0.04 -7.52 -12.83
C SER A 91 1.38 -7.09 -12.22
N GLY A 92 1.95 -7.91 -11.31
CA GLY A 92 3.22 -7.66 -10.63
C GLY A 92 3.17 -6.62 -9.51
N ASN A 93 1.99 -6.21 -9.04
CA ASN A 93 1.86 -5.42 -7.81
C ASN A 93 1.88 -6.35 -6.60
N PHE A 94 2.26 -5.86 -5.43
CA PHE A 94 2.23 -6.65 -4.22
C PHE A 94 1.69 -5.86 -3.03
N SER A 95 1.21 -6.58 -2.03
CA SER A 95 0.67 -6.00 -0.80
C SER A 95 1.13 -6.79 0.41
N PHE A 96 1.43 -6.09 1.50
CA PHE A 96 1.76 -6.69 2.78
C PHE A 96 1.09 -5.89 3.90
N GLY A 97 0.84 -6.57 5.03
CA GLY A 97 0.25 -5.97 6.21
C GLY A 97 1.31 -5.75 7.28
N ILE A 98 1.29 -4.57 7.90
CA ILE A 98 2.04 -4.26 9.11
C ILE A 98 1.04 -4.32 10.26
N ARG A 99 1.29 -5.20 11.23
CA ARG A 99 0.37 -5.41 12.37
C ARG A 99 0.37 -4.21 13.30
N GLU A 100 1.54 -3.64 13.56
CA GLU A 100 1.69 -2.53 14.49
C GLU A 100 2.56 -1.43 13.84
N HIS A 101 2.07 -0.20 13.80
CA HIS A 101 2.85 0.93 13.27
C HIS A 101 4.12 1.26 14.10
N ILE A 102 4.27 0.66 15.29
CA ILE A 102 5.45 0.83 16.16
C ILE A 102 6.65 0.07 15.61
N ASP A 103 6.41 -1.03 14.88
CA ASP A 103 7.46 -1.81 14.24
C ASP A 103 8.19 -1.01 13.14
N MET A 104 7.60 0.11 12.71
CA MET A 104 8.24 1.00 11.74
C MET A 104 9.35 1.81 12.39
N PRO A 105 10.57 1.83 11.83
CA PRO A 105 11.65 2.62 12.38
C PRO A 105 11.34 4.12 12.30
N GLY A 106 11.45 4.80 13.44
CA GLY A 106 11.29 6.25 13.57
C GLY A 106 9.93 6.72 14.08
N THR A 107 9.00 5.83 14.40
CA THR A 107 7.76 6.19 15.12
C THR A 107 7.98 6.26 16.63
N LYS A 108 7.43 7.29 17.26
CA LYS A 108 7.32 7.37 18.72
C LYS A 108 5.95 6.84 19.13
N TYR A 109 5.92 5.96 20.12
CA TYR A 109 4.67 5.52 20.70
C TYR A 109 4.01 6.68 21.46
N SER A 110 2.74 6.93 21.14
CA SER A 110 1.88 7.84 21.89
C SER A 110 0.73 7.05 22.52
N PRO A 111 0.64 6.99 23.86
CA PRO A 111 -0.44 6.28 24.56
C PRO A 111 -1.84 6.77 24.15
N ASP A 112 -1.97 8.05 23.78
CA ASP A 112 -3.25 8.66 23.42
C ASP A 112 -3.80 8.14 22.08
N LEU A 113 -2.92 7.78 21.15
CA LEU A 113 -3.28 7.39 19.78
C LEU A 113 -3.55 5.88 19.65
N GLY A 114 -2.98 5.07 20.54
CA GLY A 114 -3.14 3.61 20.54
C GLY A 114 -2.39 2.91 19.41
N ILE A 115 -2.50 1.56 19.36
CA ILE A 115 -1.82 0.73 18.37
C ILE A 115 -2.73 0.46 17.18
N ILE A 116 -2.21 0.73 15.99
CA ILE A 116 -2.93 0.61 14.72
C ILE A 116 -2.06 -0.14 13.72
N GLY A 117 -2.68 -1.10 13.03
CA GLY A 117 -2.10 -1.80 11.88
C GLY A 117 -2.46 -1.12 10.55
N MET A 118 -1.68 -1.41 9.52
CA MET A 118 -1.87 -0.82 8.19
C MET A 118 -1.54 -1.81 7.08
N ASP A 119 -2.24 -1.66 5.96
CA ASP A 119 -1.95 -2.38 4.73
C ASP A 119 -1.17 -1.48 3.78
N VAL A 120 -0.05 -1.99 3.28
CA VAL A 120 0.79 -1.30 2.30
C VAL A 120 0.68 -2.02 0.97
N THR A 121 0.23 -1.31 -0.05
CA THR A 121 0.15 -1.81 -1.43
C THR A 121 1.14 -1.06 -2.32
N VAL A 122 2.05 -1.79 -2.96
CA VAL A 122 3.05 -1.24 -3.87
C VAL A 122 2.63 -1.51 -5.30
N VAL A 123 2.53 -0.46 -6.10
CA VAL A 123 2.15 -0.56 -7.51
C VAL A 123 3.40 -0.43 -8.38
N LEU A 124 3.74 -1.50 -9.10
CA LEU A 124 4.86 -1.55 -10.03
C LEU A 124 4.37 -1.33 -11.45
N ARG A 125 5.03 -0.45 -12.21
CA ARG A 125 4.72 -0.18 -13.62
C ARG A 125 5.96 0.07 -14.43
N ARG A 126 5.89 -0.25 -15.73
CA ARG A 126 6.85 0.25 -16.72
C ARG A 126 6.52 1.70 -17.08
N PRO A 127 7.53 2.53 -17.47
CA PRO A 127 7.27 3.78 -18.17
C PRO A 127 6.37 3.55 -19.40
N GLY A 128 5.48 4.49 -19.73
CA GLY A 128 4.52 4.37 -20.85
C GLY A 128 3.09 4.00 -20.46
N TYR A 129 2.84 3.58 -19.21
CA TYR A 129 1.48 3.33 -18.71
C TYR A 129 0.54 4.55 -18.76
N ARG A 130 1.09 5.76 -18.90
CA ARG A 130 0.33 7.03 -19.07
C ARG A 130 -0.68 6.97 -20.22
N VAL A 131 -0.42 6.18 -21.27
CA VAL A 131 -1.32 6.06 -22.43
C VAL A 131 -2.72 5.55 -22.03
N LYS A 132 -2.81 4.73 -20.97
CA LYS A 132 -4.09 4.26 -20.42
C LYS A 132 -4.87 5.34 -19.65
N TYR A 133 -4.18 6.34 -19.13
CA TYR A 133 -4.75 7.32 -18.19
C TYR A 133 -4.95 8.70 -18.82
N ARG A 134 -4.19 9.05 -19.86
CA ARG A 134 -4.30 10.36 -20.53
C ARG A 134 -5.68 10.57 -21.15
N ARG A 135 -6.15 11.83 -21.18
CA ARG A 135 -7.44 12.21 -21.77
C ARG A 135 -7.41 12.12 -23.31
N ARG A 136 -6.39 12.71 -23.95
CA ARG A 136 -6.23 12.70 -25.40
C ARG A 136 -5.56 11.40 -25.87
N ALA A 137 -6.07 10.80 -26.95
CA ALA A 137 -5.52 9.58 -27.56
C ALA A 137 -5.30 8.43 -26.55
N LYS A 138 -6.29 8.19 -25.69
CA LYS A 138 -6.28 7.08 -24.73
C LYS A 138 -6.33 5.75 -25.47
N SER A 139 -5.44 4.82 -25.13
CA SER A 139 -5.47 3.47 -25.69
C SER A 139 -5.13 2.42 -24.62
N LYS A 140 -5.37 1.15 -24.96
CA LYS A 140 -5.06 0.01 -24.09
C LYS A 140 -3.55 -0.27 -24.13
N ILE A 141 -3.05 -0.87 -23.05
CA ILE A 141 -1.66 -1.30 -22.95
C ILE A 141 -1.56 -2.70 -23.57
N GLY A 142 -0.61 -2.86 -24.50
CA GLY A 142 -0.33 -4.16 -25.12
C GLY A 142 0.14 -5.19 -24.09
N SER A 143 -0.16 -6.46 -24.32
CA SER A 143 0.21 -7.57 -23.43
C SER A 143 1.71 -7.62 -23.16
N LYS A 144 2.54 -7.41 -24.20
CA LYS A 144 4.02 -7.38 -24.11
C LYS A 144 4.57 -6.28 -23.19
N HIS A 145 3.80 -5.21 -22.97
CA HIS A 145 4.21 -4.11 -22.09
C HIS A 145 3.72 -4.27 -20.65
N LYS A 146 2.88 -5.28 -20.38
CA LYS A 146 2.46 -5.60 -19.02
C LYS A 146 3.61 -6.27 -18.28
N LEU A 147 3.66 -6.02 -16.98
CA LEU A 147 4.59 -6.67 -16.06
C LEU A 147 4.10 -8.07 -15.76
N THR A 148 4.99 -9.06 -15.80
CA THR A 148 4.72 -10.42 -15.30
C THR A 148 5.07 -10.52 -13.81
N VAL A 149 4.60 -11.58 -13.16
CA VAL A 149 4.89 -11.81 -11.72
C VAL A 149 6.39 -12.06 -11.51
N GLU A 150 7.01 -12.85 -12.39
CA GLU A 150 8.44 -13.18 -12.33
C GLU A 150 9.32 -11.93 -12.46
N GLU A 151 9.01 -11.05 -13.41
CA GLU A 151 9.72 -9.77 -13.58
C GLU A 151 9.55 -8.85 -12.37
N ALA A 152 8.38 -8.88 -11.73
CA ALA A 152 8.13 -8.10 -10.52
C ALA A 152 8.93 -8.64 -9.32
N ILE A 153 8.97 -9.96 -9.15
CA ILE A 153 9.75 -10.61 -8.08
C ILE A 153 11.24 -10.33 -8.27
N ALA A 154 11.76 -10.46 -9.50
CA ALA A 154 13.15 -10.12 -9.80
C ALA A 154 13.46 -8.65 -9.48
N PHE A 155 12.58 -7.72 -9.89
CA PHE A 155 12.74 -6.30 -9.58
C PHE A 155 12.75 -6.02 -8.07
N VAL A 156 11.86 -6.65 -7.31
CA VAL A 156 11.76 -6.46 -5.86
C VAL A 156 12.99 -7.04 -5.13
N ARG A 157 13.49 -8.20 -5.57
CA ARG A 157 14.73 -8.78 -5.02
C ARG A 157 15.95 -7.89 -5.28
N GLU A 158 16.11 -7.41 -6.51
CA GLU A 158 17.28 -6.60 -6.90
C GLU A 158 17.25 -5.18 -6.32
N GLU A 159 16.10 -4.50 -6.38
CA GLU A 159 16.05 -3.05 -6.11
C GLU A 159 15.64 -2.72 -4.68
N LEU A 160 14.93 -3.63 -4.00
CA LEU A 160 14.50 -3.46 -2.62
C LEU A 160 15.22 -4.38 -1.64
N GLY A 161 15.98 -5.37 -2.11
CA GLY A 161 16.70 -6.32 -1.24
C GLY A 161 15.77 -7.23 -0.44
N VAL A 162 14.55 -7.45 -0.93
CA VAL A 162 13.50 -8.20 -0.23
C VAL A 162 13.59 -9.68 -0.57
N GLU A 163 13.56 -10.53 0.45
CA GLU A 163 13.45 -11.98 0.30
C GLU A 163 12.00 -12.36 -0.03
N VAL A 164 11.80 -12.91 -1.23
CA VAL A 164 10.49 -13.43 -1.64
C VAL A 164 10.41 -14.91 -1.28
N VAL A 165 9.62 -15.21 -0.24
CA VAL A 165 9.43 -16.56 0.29
C VAL A 165 8.31 -17.25 -0.47
N GLU A 166 8.61 -18.41 -1.05
CA GLU A 166 7.57 -19.31 -1.56
C GLU A 166 7.05 -20.13 -0.40
N GLU A 167 5.97 -19.65 0.25
CA GLU A 167 5.27 -20.50 1.20
C GLU A 167 4.65 -21.68 0.44
N GLY A 168 5.25 -22.85 0.61
CA GLY A 168 4.70 -24.11 0.13
C GLY A 168 3.27 -24.24 0.63
N ARG A 169 2.34 -24.46 -0.29
CA ARG A 169 0.97 -24.86 0.04
C ARG A 169 1.05 -26.04 1.01
N LYS A 170 0.63 -25.83 2.26
CA LYS A 170 0.14 -26.93 3.10
C LYS A 170 -1.19 -27.41 2.56
#